data_AF-A0A563CIH4-F1
#
_entry.id   AF-A0A563CIH4-F1
#
_cell.length_a   1.000
_cell.length_b   1.000
_cell.length_c   1.000
_cell.angle_alpha   90.00
_cell.angle_beta   90.00
_cell.angle_gamma   90.00
#
_symmetry.space_group_name_H-M   'P 1'
#
loop_
_entity.id
_entity.type
_entity.pdbx_description
1 polymer ?
#
loop_
_entity_poly.entity_id
_entity_poly.type
_entity_poly.pdbx_seq_one_letter_code
_entity_poly.pdbx_strand_id
1 'polypeptide(L)'
;MNRAKELFRSYKFATFIGLTIAVSVVLVSIAMFMYYKTDAYRLDLSRPEYASRRKQISKDANEKSHEFDAQGTVSKDTLKEFLGIYDKEVENVNKIKAFSNDVLSDKELGLSNN
;
A
#
# COMPACT_ATOMS: atom_id res chain seq x y z
N MET A 1 -27.51 10.57 -24.15
CA MET A 1 -27.23 11.18 -22.83
C MET A 1 -28.48 11.53 -22.00
N ASN A 2 -29.68 11.01 -22.34
CA ASN A 2 -30.94 11.39 -21.64
C ASN A 2 -31.54 10.27 -20.76
N ARG A 3 -31.34 9.00 -21.11
CA ARG A 3 -31.87 7.85 -20.34
C ARG A 3 -31.32 7.71 -18.93
N ALA A 4 -30.01 7.93 -18.74
CA ALA A 4 -29.40 7.88 -17.41
C ALA A 4 -29.99 8.94 -16.48
N LYS A 5 -30.22 10.16 -16.99
CA LYS A 5 -30.87 11.26 -16.24
C LYS A 5 -32.33 10.96 -15.92
N GLU A 6 -33.06 10.31 -16.82
CA GLU A 6 -34.45 9.87 -16.59
C GLU A 6 -34.55 8.76 -15.53
N LEU A 7 -33.65 7.77 -15.59
CA LEU A 7 -33.58 6.69 -14.60
C LEU A 7 -33.22 7.24 -13.21
N PHE A 8 -32.25 8.15 -13.13
CA PHE A 8 -31.90 8.86 -11.88
C PHE A 8 -33.08 9.61 -11.27
N ARG A 9 -33.94 10.19 -12.10
CA ARG A 9 -35.06 11.02 -11.65
C ARG A 9 -36.26 10.18 -11.21
N SER A 10 -36.47 9.05 -11.87
CA SER A 10 -37.60 8.15 -11.63
C SER A 10 -37.34 7.18 -10.46
N TYR A 11 -36.08 6.78 -10.25
CA TYR A 11 -35.68 5.79 -9.24
C TYR A 11 -34.62 6.35 -8.28
N LYS A 12 -34.79 7.59 -7.81
CA LYS A 12 -33.82 8.33 -6.98
C LYS A 12 -33.21 7.49 -5.86
N PHE A 13 -34.03 6.74 -5.12
CA PHE A 13 -33.56 5.90 -4.01
C PHE A 13 -32.71 4.71 -4.48
N ALA A 14 -33.18 3.95 -5.47
CA ALA A 14 -32.44 2.80 -6.00
C ALA A 14 -31.14 3.24 -6.69
N THR A 15 -31.17 4.37 -7.41
CA THR A 15 -29.97 4.92 -8.04
C THR A 15 -28.97 5.43 -7.01
N PHE A 16 -29.42 6.03 -5.91
CA PHE A 16 -28.55 6.43 -4.80
C PHE A 16 -27.86 5.21 -4.18
N ILE A 17 -28.61 4.15 -3.84
CA ILE A 17 -28.04 2.89 -3.32
C ILE A 17 -27.03 2.30 -4.29
N GLY A 18 -27.38 2.22 -5.58
CA GLY A 18 -26.48 1.69 -6.61
C GLY A 18 -25.19 2.48 -6.73
N LEU A 19 -25.26 3.81 -6.62
CA LEU A 19 -24.08 4.68 -6.62
C LEU A 19 -23.21 4.45 -5.38
N THR A 20 -23.81 4.36 -4.20
CA THR A 20 -23.08 4.07 -2.96
C THR A 20 -22.34 2.74 -3.06
N ILE A 21 -23.00 1.68 -3.53
CA ILE A 21 -22.37 0.37 -3.73
C ILE A 21 -21.21 0.48 -4.72
N ALA A 22 -21.40 1.17 -5.85
CA ALA A 22 -20.35 1.35 -6.85
C ALA A 22 -19.13 2.08 -6.27
N VAL A 23 -19.34 3.14 -5.50
CA VAL A 23 -18.26 3.89 -4.82
C VAL A 23 -17.55 3.00 -3.80
N SER A 24 -18.28 2.21 -3.01
CA SER A 24 -17.69 1.26 -2.07
C SER A 24 -16.81 0.22 -2.76
N VAL A 25 -17.27 -0.36 -3.86
CA VAL A 25 -16.47 -1.35 -4.63
C VAL A 25 -15.19 -0.72 -5.16
N VAL A 26 -15.25 0.51 -5.67
CA VAL A 26 -14.06 1.23 -6.15
C VAL A 26 -13.07 1.47 -5.01
N LEU A 27 -13.54 1.96 -3.86
CA LEU A 27 -12.69 2.21 -2.69
C LEU A 27 -12.04 0.91 -2.18
N VAL A 28 -12.81 -0.18 -2.06
CA VAL A 28 -12.28 -1.49 -1.65
C VAL A 28 -11.24 -1.99 -2.66
N SER A 29 -11.48 -1.81 -3.96
CA SER A 29 -10.54 -2.22 -5.00
C SER A 29 -9.22 -1.45 -4.90
N ILE A 30 -9.28 -0.14 -4.65
CA ILE A 30 -8.08 0.69 -4.43
C ILE A 30 -7.35 0.26 -3.16
N ALA A 31 -8.08 0.01 -2.07
CA ALA A 31 -7.49 -0.46 -0.83
C ALA A 31 -6.77 -1.80 -1.00
N MET A 32 -7.42 -2.77 -1.67
CA MET A 32 -6.82 -4.07 -1.98
C MET A 32 -5.63 -3.95 -2.93
N PHE A 33 -5.71 -3.08 -3.94
CA PHE A 33 -4.57 -2.81 -4.81
C PHE A 33 -3.36 -2.31 -4.00
N MET A 34 -3.58 -1.34 -3.11
CA MET A 34 -2.52 -0.81 -2.26
C MET A 34 -1.99 -1.88 -1.28
N TYR A 35 -2.87 -2.69 -0.69
CA TYR A 35 -2.54 -3.78 0.22
C TYR A 35 -1.56 -4.80 -0.38
N TYR A 36 -1.68 -5.09 -1.68
CA TYR A 36 -0.71 -5.93 -2.39
C TYR A 36 0.50 -5.16 -2.89
N LYS A 37 0.33 -3.91 -3.34
CA LYS A 37 1.43 -3.07 -3.85
C LYS A 37 2.48 -2.73 -2.79
N THR A 38 2.07 -2.55 -1.54
CA THR A 38 2.95 -2.16 -0.43
C THR A 38 3.42 -3.35 0.39
N ASP A 39 3.11 -4.58 -0.03
CA ASP A 39 3.40 -5.80 0.72
C ASP A 39 2.82 -5.83 2.15
N ALA A 40 1.83 -4.96 2.46
CA ALA A 40 1.17 -4.92 3.77
C ALA A 40 0.53 -6.27 4.14
N TYR A 41 0.10 -7.04 3.14
CA TYR A 41 -0.42 -8.40 3.34
C TYR A 41 0.57 -9.35 4.03
N ARG A 42 1.87 -9.12 3.88
CA ARG A 42 2.91 -9.95 4.51
C ARG A 42 2.91 -9.75 6.01
N LEU A 43 2.74 -8.52 6.46
CA LEU A 43 2.66 -8.19 7.88
C LEU A 43 1.46 -8.88 8.53
N ASP A 44 0.28 -8.85 7.89
CA ASP A 44 -0.91 -9.53 8.41
C ASP A 44 -0.73 -11.05 8.39
N LEU A 45 -0.20 -11.61 7.31
CA LEU A 45 0.07 -13.04 7.19
C LEU A 45 1.19 -13.55 8.09
N SER A 46 2.03 -12.69 8.65
CA SER A 46 3.07 -13.08 9.60
C SER A 46 2.48 -13.69 10.88
N ARG A 47 1.23 -13.35 11.21
CA ARG A 47 0.55 -13.84 12.41
C ARG A 47 0.37 -15.38 12.38
N PRO A 48 0.51 -16.08 13.51
CA PRO A 48 0.43 -17.55 13.56
C PRO A 48 -0.90 -18.10 13.04
N GLU A 49 -1.99 -17.40 13.32
CA GLU A 49 -3.36 -17.71 12.91
C GLU A 49 -3.56 -17.80 11.38
N TYR A 50 -2.70 -17.15 10.59
CA TYR A 50 -2.74 -17.21 9.12
C TYR A 50 -1.75 -18.19 8.49
N ALA A 51 -1.09 -19.04 9.28
CA ALA A 51 -0.07 -19.98 8.80
C ALA A 51 -0.57 -20.92 7.69
N SER A 52 -1.83 -21.37 7.76
CA SER A 52 -2.45 -22.23 6.75
C SER A 52 -2.70 -21.50 5.42
N ARG A 53 -2.84 -20.17 5.46
CA ARG A 53 -3.13 -19.31 4.30
C ARG A 53 -1.86 -18.79 3.63
N ARG A 54 -0.74 -18.69 4.36
CA ARG A 54 0.59 -18.30 3.80
C ARG A 54 1.01 -19.12 2.58
N LYS A 55 0.77 -20.44 2.60
CA LYS A 55 1.13 -21.37 1.51
C LYS A 55 0.33 -21.17 0.22
N GLN A 56 -0.82 -20.48 0.29
CA GLN A 56 -1.69 -20.26 -0.87
C GLN A 56 -1.26 -19.04 -1.68
N ILE A 57 -0.53 -18.11 -1.07
CA ILE A 57 -0.13 -16.83 -1.69
C ILE A 57 1.28 -16.91 -2.29
N SER A 58 2.10 -17.85 -1.82
CA SER A 58 3.50 -18.02 -2.24
C SER A 58 3.67 -18.60 -3.65
N LYS A 59 2.60 -19.06 -4.31
CA LYS A 59 2.70 -19.68 -5.65
C LYS A 59 2.76 -18.67 -6.81
N ASP A 60 2.27 -17.45 -6.60
CA ASP A 60 2.17 -16.44 -7.67
C ASP A 60 3.20 -15.30 -7.53
N ALA A 61 4.09 -15.37 -6.54
CA ALA A 61 5.09 -14.33 -6.22
C ALA A 61 6.30 -14.30 -7.18
N ASN A 62 6.11 -14.61 -8.46
CA ASN A 62 7.14 -14.45 -9.50
C ASN A 62 7.32 -13.00 -9.95
N GLU A 63 6.61 -12.03 -9.36
CA GLU A 63 6.79 -10.62 -9.65
C GLU A 63 7.42 -9.87 -8.48
N LYS A 64 8.75 -9.70 -8.58
CA LYS A 64 9.50 -8.59 -7.97
C LYS A 64 9.57 -8.55 -6.44
N SER A 65 9.51 -9.69 -5.75
CA SER A 65 9.97 -9.67 -4.36
C SER A 65 11.49 -9.61 -4.36
N HIS A 66 12.05 -8.48 -3.92
CA HIS A 66 13.47 -8.39 -3.53
C HIS A 66 13.66 -9.16 -2.22
N GLU A 67 13.31 -10.45 -2.23
CA GLU A 67 13.33 -11.33 -1.08
C GLU A 67 14.67 -12.02 -0.94
N PHE A 68 15.19 -11.97 0.28
CA PHE A 68 16.27 -12.83 0.70
C PHE A 68 15.67 -14.06 1.38
N ASP A 69 16.21 -15.24 1.06
CA ASP A 69 15.86 -16.47 1.76
C ASP A 69 16.16 -16.33 3.26
N ALA A 70 15.17 -16.64 4.10
CA ALA A 70 15.29 -16.57 5.55
C ALA A 70 16.37 -17.51 6.12
N GLN A 71 16.67 -18.60 5.41
CA GLN A 71 17.78 -19.52 5.71
C GLN A 71 18.89 -19.48 4.65
N GLY A 72 18.92 -18.42 3.82
CA GLY A 72 19.93 -18.25 2.78
C GLY A 72 21.33 -17.98 3.34
N THR A 73 22.34 -18.28 2.54
CA THR A 73 23.75 -18.04 2.90
C THR A 73 24.03 -16.53 2.96
N VAL A 74 24.58 -16.06 4.08
CA VAL A 74 25.06 -14.68 4.21
C VAL A 74 26.46 -14.57 3.58
N SER A 75 26.50 -14.11 2.32
CA SER A 75 27.74 -13.90 1.56
C SER A 75 28.02 -12.41 1.31
N LYS A 76 29.22 -12.09 0.80
CA LYS A 76 29.54 -10.71 0.37
C LYS A 76 28.61 -10.22 -0.73
N ASP A 77 28.21 -11.11 -1.64
CA ASP A 77 27.32 -10.77 -2.74
C ASP A 77 25.90 -10.48 -2.23
N THR A 78 25.41 -11.30 -1.30
CA THR A 78 24.12 -11.09 -0.60
C THR A 78 24.09 -9.74 0.12
N LEU A 79 25.18 -9.39 0.82
CA LEU A 79 25.29 -8.11 1.52
C LEU A 79 25.31 -6.93 0.54
N LYS A 80 26.02 -7.05 -0.58
CA LYS A 80 26.09 -6.02 -1.62
C LYS A 80 24.72 -5.79 -2.27
N GLU A 81 23.98 -6.86 -2.54
CA GLU A 81 22.62 -6.78 -3.08
C GLU A 81 21.67 -6.09 -2.10
N PHE A 82 21.71 -6.48 -0.82
CA PHE A 82 20.91 -5.85 0.24
C PHE A 82 21.19 -4.35 0.35
N LEU A 83 22.47 -3.96 0.41
CA LEU A 83 22.86 -2.55 0.50
C LEU A 83 22.40 -1.75 -0.73
N GLY A 84 22.48 -2.33 -1.93
CA GLY A 84 21.99 -1.68 -3.15
C GLY A 84 20.47 -1.43 -3.13
N ILE A 85 19.69 -2.38 -2.60
CA ILE A 85 18.24 -2.20 -2.42
C ILE A 85 17.96 -1.15 -1.34
N TYR A 86 18.68 -1.21 -0.22
CA TYR A 86 18.54 -0.26 0.89
C TYR A 86 18.81 1.19 0.44
N ASP A 87 19.92 1.44 -0.24
CA ASP A 87 20.29 2.78 -0.71
C ASP A 87 19.24 3.36 -1.66
N LYS A 88 18.67 2.51 -2.53
CA LYS A 88 17.60 2.91 -3.44
C LYS A 88 16.32 3.31 -2.70
N GLU A 89 15.94 2.58 -1.65
CA GLU A 89 14.78 2.96 -0.84
C GLU A 89 15.03 4.21 0.01
N VAL A 90 16.24 4.40 0.53
CA VAL A 90 16.64 5.64 1.20
C VAL A 90 16.52 6.83 0.25
N GLU A 91 16.96 6.70 -1.00
CA GLU A 91 16.81 7.76 -2.01
C GLU A 91 15.33 8.07 -2.30
N ASN A 92 14.49 7.03 -2.42
CA ASN A 92 13.05 7.20 -2.62
C ASN A 92 12.38 7.94 -1.45
N VAL A 93 12.71 7.57 -0.21
CA VAL A 93 12.16 8.22 0.99
C VAL A 93 12.63 9.67 1.10
N ASN A 94 13.90 9.95 0.80
CA ASN A 94 14.44 11.31 0.82
C ASN A 94 13.76 12.23 -0.19
N LYS A 95 13.33 11.71 -1.35
CA LYS A 95 12.54 12.50 -2.34
C LYS A 95 11.20 12.95 -1.79
N ILE A 96 10.62 12.23 -0.84
CA ILE A 96 9.27 12.50 -0.31
C ILE A 96 9.30 13.59 0.79
N LYS A 97 10.48 14.05 1.25
CA LYS A 97 10.63 15.02 2.37
C LYS A 97 9.82 14.66 3.64
N ALA A 98 9.34 13.42 3.78
CA ALA A 98 8.50 13.00 4.90
C ALA A 98 9.23 13.11 6.26
N PHE A 99 10.56 13.14 6.25
CA PHE A 99 11.44 13.23 7.41
C PHE A 99 12.37 14.45 7.37
N SER A 100 12.12 15.45 6.51
CA SER A 100 12.94 16.67 6.52
C SER A 100 12.75 17.43 7.83
N ASN A 101 13.81 18.05 8.37
CA ASN A 101 13.70 18.90 9.57
C ASN A 101 12.63 20.01 9.45
N ASP A 102 12.23 20.37 8.22
CA ASP A 102 11.15 21.30 7.94
C ASP A 102 9.80 20.87 8.57
N VAL A 103 9.46 19.57 8.56
CA VAL A 103 8.20 19.06 9.18
C VAL A 103 8.22 19.08 10.71
N LEU A 104 9.40 19.19 11.31
CA LEU A 104 9.59 19.38 12.74
C LEU A 104 10.03 20.82 13.07
N SER A 105 9.91 21.74 12.13
CA SER A 105 10.25 23.14 12.38
C SER A 105 9.27 23.75 13.39
N ASP A 106 9.72 24.73 14.16
CA ASP A 106 8.88 25.46 15.13
C ASP A 106 7.62 26.05 14.47
N LYS A 107 7.70 26.38 13.18
CA LYS A 107 6.56 26.84 12.39
C LYS A 107 5.51 25.74 12.17
N GLU A 108 5.94 24.55 11.73
CA GLU A 108 5.03 23.43 11.47
C GLU A 108 4.52 22.77 12.77
N LEU A 109 5.31 22.84 13.85
CA LEU A 109 4.93 22.40 15.20
C LEU A 109 4.07 23.42 15.97
N GLY A 110 3.81 24.60 15.40
CA GLY A 110 3.06 25.67 16.06
C GLY A 110 3.76 26.23 17.30
N LEU A 111 5.06 26.00 17.44
CA LEU A 111 5.92 26.51 18.51
C LEU A 111 6.48 27.90 18.20
N SER A 112 6.29 28.38 16.98
CA SER A 112 6.60 29.76 16.59
C SER A 112 5.54 30.70 17.17
N ASN A 113 5.76 31.17 18.41
CA ASN A 113 5.27 32.46 18.92
C ASN A 113 6.00 32.86 20.22
N ASN A 114 7.19 33.47 20.05
CA ASN A 114 7.49 34.85 20.44
C ASN A 114 8.90 35.23 19.96
#